data_AF-A0A661WK84-F1
#
_entry.id   AF-A0A661WK84-F1
#
_cell.length_a   1.000
_cell.length_b   1.000
_cell.length_c   1.000
_cell.angle_alpha   90.00
_cell.angle_beta   90.00
_cell.angle_gamma   90.00
#
_symmetry.space_group_name_H-M   'P 1'
#
loop_
_entity.id
_entity.type
_entity.pdbx_description
1 polymer ?
#
loop_
_entity_poly.entity_id
_entity_poly.type
_entity_poly.pdbx_seq_one_letter_code
_entity_poly.pdbx_strand_id
1 'polypeptide(L)' 'MMLGLGPTELIIILVIIIIVFGVGRISKIGGELGSGIKAFKEGLEGDEEEEADEDADVESEEK' A
#
# COMPACT_ATOMS: atom_id res chain seq x y z
N MET A 1 28.45 10.39 -16.01
CA MET A 1 27.36 9.97 -16.92
C MET A 1 27.23 8.47 -16.73
N MET A 2 26.21 7.90 -16.11
CA MET A 2 24.86 8.34 -15.77
C MET A 2 24.54 7.64 -14.44
N LEU A 3 24.09 8.37 -13.42
CA LEU A 3 23.62 7.82 -12.14
C LEU A 3 22.32 7.04 -12.41
N GLY A 4 22.44 5.92 -13.11
CA GLY A 4 21.35 4.97 -13.32
C GLY A 4 21.14 4.26 -12.01
N LEU A 5 20.28 4.82 -11.16
CA LEU A 5 19.64 4.06 -10.10
C LEU A 5 18.82 2.98 -10.81
N GLY A 6 19.41 1.79 -10.96
CA GLY A 6 18.75 0.66 -11.54
C GLY A 6 17.64 0.17 -10.62
N PRO A 7 16.74 -0.68 -11.14
CA PRO A 7 15.70 -1.31 -10.32
C PRO A 7 16.30 -2.06 -9.12
N THR A 8 17.50 -2.62 -9.27
CA THR A 8 18.23 -3.31 -8.20
C THR A 8 18.63 -2.37 -7.05
N GLU A 9 19.20 -1.20 -7.36
CA GLU A 9 19.59 -0.21 -6.35
C GLU A 9 18.37 0.34 -5.60
N LEU A 10 17.25 0.57 -6.31
CA LEU A 10 16.01 1.02 -5.69
C LEU A 10 15.45 -0.01 -4.69
N ILE A 11 15.52 -1.31 -5.02
CA ILE A 11 15.10 -2.38 -4.10
C ILE A 11 15.98 -2.38 -2.84
N ILE A 12 17.30 -2.23 -2.98
CA ILE A 12 18.20 -2.19 -1.82
C ILE A 12 17.87 -1.01 -0.91
N ILE A 13 17.62 0.17 -1.48
CA ILE A 13 17.22 1.36 -0.72
C ILE A 13 15.88 1.13 -0.02
N LEU A 14 14.90 0.54 -0.71
CA LEU A 14 13.60 0.22 -0.14
C LEU A 14 13.71 -0.71 1.07
N VAL A 15 14.55 -1.75 0.98
CA VAL A 15 14.80 -2.68 2.09
C VAL A 15 15.41 -1.94 3.29
N ILE A 16 16.38 -1.04 3.07
CA ILE A 16 16.97 -0.24 4.15
C ILE A 16 15.92 0.64 4.83
N ILE A 17 15.06 1.31 4.05
CA ILE A 17 13.96 2.13 4.58
C ILE A 17 13.03 1.26 5.44
N ILE A 18 12.67 0.07 4.98
CA ILE A 18 11.81 -0.85 5.73
C ILE A 18 12.47 -1.29 7.04
N ILE A 19 13.78 -1.52 7.07
CA ILE A 19 14.50 -1.88 8.30
C ILE A 19 14.53 -0.72 9.29
N VAL A 20 14.78 0.51 8.82
CA VAL A 20 14.88 1.71 9.66
C VAL A 20 13.53 2.10 10.26
N PHE A 21 12.48 2.11 9.44
CA PHE A 21 11.14 2.52 9.86
C PHE A 21 10.32 1.36 10.45
N GLY A 22 10.65 0.12 10.10
CA GLY A 22 9.91 -1.08 10.43
C GLY A 22 8.69 -1.31 9.52
N VAL A 23 8.37 -2.58 9.26
CA VAL A 23 7.20 -2.97 8.44
C VAL A 23 5.88 -2.44 9.01
N GLY A 24 5.70 -2.47 10.33
CA GLY A 24 4.44 -2.05 10.96
C GLY A 24 4.13 -0.55 10.82
N ARG A 25 5.15 0.31 10.85
CA ARG A 25 4.97 1.77 10.65
C ARG A 25 4.60 2.08 9.22
N ILE A 26 5.26 1.43 8.26
CA ILE A 26 4.99 1.57 6.82
C ILE A 26 3.59 1.06 6.48
N SER A 27 3.19 -0.12 6.98
CA SER A 27 1.84 -0.65 6.76
C SER A 27 0.76 0.22 7.39
N LYS A 28 0.99 0.76 8.60
CA LYS A 28 0.03 1.67 9.24
C LYS A 28 -0.18 2.94 8.41
N ILE A 29 0.91 3.61 8.01
CA ILE A 29 0.84 4.84 7.21
C ILE A 29 0.26 4.53 5.82
N GLY A 30 0.66 3.41 5.20
CA GLY A 30 0.15 2.97 3.91
C GLY A 30 -1.34 2.66 3.95
N GLY A 31 -1.85 2.04 5.02
CA GLY A 31 -3.28 1.81 5.22
C GLY A 31 -4.08 3.11 5.34
N GLU A 32 -3.62 4.04 6.19
CA GLU A 32 -4.27 5.35 6.37
C GLU A 32 -4.29 6.17 5.07
N LEU A 33 -3.17 6.16 4.31
CA LEU A 33 -3.08 6.82 3.00
C LEU A 33 -3.93 6.10 1.94
N GLY A 34 -3.92 4.77 1.94
CA GLY A 34 -4.63 3.93 0.99
C GLY A 34 -6.14 4.12 1.07
N SER A 35 -6.71 4.13 2.28
CA SER A 35 -8.14 4.43 2.50
C SER A 35 -8.50 5.83 2.02
N GLY A 36 -7.64 6.82 2.24
CA GLY A 36 -7.86 8.19 1.74
C GLY A 36 -7.81 8.29 0.21
N ILE A 37 -6.88 7.58 -0.43
CA ILE A 37 -6.79 7.51 -1.90
C ILE A 37 -7.99 6.75 -2.47
N LYS A 38 -8.44 5.68 -1.82
CA LYS A 38 -9.62 4.90 -2.20
C LYS A 38 -10.88 5.76 -2.16
N ALA A 39 -11.14 6.44 -1.05
CA ALA A 39 -12.27 7.37 -0.93
C ALA A 39 -12.19 8.55 -1.92
N PHE A 40 -10.97 9.02 -2.23
CA PHE A 40 -10.76 10.04 -3.26
C PHE A 40 -11.07 9.51 -4.66
N LYS A 41 -10.70 8.27 -4.97
CA LYS A 41 -10.99 7.61 -6.23
C LYS A 41 -12.49 7.37 -6.39
N GLU A 42 -13.16 6.83 -5.37
CA GLU A 42 -14.62 6.64 -5.32
C GLU A 42 -15.38 7.96 -5.50
N GLY A 43 -14.94 9.03 -4.83
CA GLY A 43 -15.55 10.36 -4.97
C GLY A 43 -15.33 11.02 -6.34
N LEU A 44 -14.30 10.60 -7.09
CA LEU A 44 -14.06 11.05 -8.47
C LEU A 44 -14.79 10.19 -9.51
N GLU A 45 -14.97 8.89 -9.24
CA GLU A 45 -15.64 7.94 -10.14
C GLU A 45 -17.16 8.03 -10.04
N GLY A 46 -17.72 8.39 -8.88
CA GLY A 46 -19.13 8.73 -8.69
C GLY A 46 -20.10 7.55 -8.86
N ASP A 47 -20.65 7.06 -7.74
CA ASP A 47 -21.88 6.25 -7.59
C ASP A 47 -22.10 5.00 -8.48
N GLU A 48 -21.16 4.56 -9.31
CA GLU A 48 -21.38 3.42 -10.23
C GLU A 48 -20.78 2.07 -9.78
N GLU A 49 -20.03 1.99 -8.68
CA GLU A 49 -19.40 0.73 -8.23
C GLU A 49 -19.53 0.51 -6.71
N GLU A 50 -20.76 0.38 -6.23
CA GLU A 50 -21.04 -0.01 -4.84
C GLU A 50 -21.01 -1.54 -4.65
N GLU A 51 -20.12 -2.31 -5.30
CA GLU A 51 -20.02 -3.77 -5.12
C GLU A 51 -18.59 -4.30 -5.38
N ALA A 52 -17.61 -4.05 -4.50
CA ALA A 52 -16.30 -4.72 -4.61
C ALA A 52 -15.48 -4.86 -3.31
N ASP A 53 -16.08 -4.76 -2.12
CA ASP A 53 -15.31 -4.86 -0.85
C ASP A 53 -16.00 -5.64 0.27
N GLU A 54 -16.57 -6.80 -0.06
CA GLU A 54 -16.88 -7.82 0.96
C GLU A 54 -15.78 -8.91 1.09
N ASP A 55 -14.70 -8.84 0.30
CA ASP A 55 -13.63 -9.86 0.28
C ASP A 55 -12.32 -9.39 0.92
N ALA A 56 -12.32 -9.12 2.24
CA ALA A 56 -11.05 -9.06 3.00
C ALA A 56 -11.16 -9.43 4.50
N ASP A 57 -12.34 -9.83 4.98
CA ASP A 57 -12.54 -10.35 6.34
C ASP A 57 -12.82 -11.87 6.34
N VAL A 58 -12.00 -12.66 5.64
CA VAL A 58 -11.94 -14.12 5.81
C VAL A 58 -10.50 -14.63 5.68
N GLU A 59 -9.67 -14.39 6.70
CA GLU A 59 -8.71 -15.40 7.19
C GLU A 59 -7.99 -14.89 8.47
N SER A 60 -8.75 -14.81 9.55
CA SER A 60 -8.18 -15.00 10.88
C SER A 60 -9.13 -15.86 11.70
N GLU A 61 -9.13 -17.17 11.42
CA GLU A 61 -9.34 -18.23 12.41
C GLU A 61 -9.05 -19.62 11.78
N GLU A 62 -8.37 -20.46 12.56
CA GLU A 62 -8.14 -21.92 12.39
C GLU A 62 -6.92 -22.42 11.58
N LYS A 63 -5.75 -22.47 12.25
CA LYS A 63 -5.22 -23.74 12.80
C LYS A 63 -4.10 -23.52 13.83
#